data_AF-A0A9E6AU03-F1
#
_entry.id   AF-A0A9E6AU03-F1
#
_cell.length_a   1.000
_cell.length_b   1.000
_cell.length_c   1.000
_cell.angle_alpha   90.00
_cell.angle_beta   90.00
_cell.angle_gamma   90.00
#
_symmetry.space_group_name_H-M   'P 1'
#
loop_
_entity.id
_entity.type
_entity.pdbx_description
1 polymer ?
#
loop_
_entity_poly.entity_id
_entity_poly.type
_entity_poly.pdbx_seq_one_letter_code
_entity_poly.pdbx_strand_id
1 'polypeptide(L)'
;MPKNTKIAPPPKKNIGKGKPPPVSNPSENLGKKMDEESIALNFRVSAEFRKRLRQYALDNDTSAVQVMMKAVEQYIGSQKL
;
A
#
# COMPACT_ATOMS: atom_id res chain seq x y z
N MET A 1 -9.51 70.70 -6.22
CA MET A 1 -10.36 69.65 -6.83
C MET A 1 -9.79 68.29 -6.47
N PRO A 2 -10.44 67.45 -5.66
CA PRO A 2 -9.91 66.13 -5.32
C PRO A 2 -10.13 65.14 -6.48
N LYS A 3 -9.08 64.35 -6.77
CA LYS A 3 -9.02 63.36 -7.85
C LYS A 3 -9.94 62.17 -7.56
N ASN A 4 -10.73 61.78 -8.55
CA ASN A 4 -11.71 60.71 -8.47
C ASN A 4 -10.99 59.34 -8.57
N THR A 5 -10.83 58.63 -7.45
CA THR A 5 -10.19 57.31 -7.41
C THR A 5 -11.16 56.26 -7.97
N LYS A 6 -10.92 55.76 -9.19
CA LYS A 6 -11.70 54.64 -9.75
C LYS A 6 -11.41 53.37 -8.96
N ILE A 7 -12.38 52.91 -8.17
CA ILE A 7 -12.32 51.62 -7.49
C ILE A 7 -12.59 50.53 -8.52
N ALA A 8 -11.70 49.53 -8.61
CA ALA A 8 -11.88 48.39 -9.50
C ALA A 8 -13.10 47.54 -9.06
N PRO A 9 -13.89 46.99 -10.00
CA PRO A 9 -15.03 46.16 -9.65
C PRO A 9 -14.57 44.87 -8.94
N PRO A 10 -15.39 44.33 -8.02
CA PRO A 10 -15.06 43.11 -7.29
C PRO A 10 -14.91 41.91 -8.24
N PRO A 11 -14.05 40.93 -7.90
CA PRO A 11 -13.82 39.76 -8.73
C PRO A 11 -15.11 38.94 -8.89
N LYS A 12 -15.39 38.51 -10.13
CA LYS A 12 -16.55 37.67 -10.44
C LYS A 12 -16.43 36.35 -9.69
N LYS A 13 -17.49 35.99 -8.94
CA LYS A 13 -17.60 34.74 -8.20
C LYS A 13 -17.40 33.55 -9.16
N ASN A 14 -16.41 32.69 -8.88
CA ASN A 14 -16.20 31.47 -9.65
C ASN A 14 -17.46 30.60 -9.59
N ILE A 15 -18.17 30.51 -10.71
CA ILE A 15 -19.36 29.68 -10.85
C ILE A 15 -18.87 28.23 -10.98
N GLY A 16 -18.99 27.48 -9.88
CA GLY A 16 -18.99 26.02 -9.89
C GLY A 16 -17.79 25.38 -9.18
N LYS A 17 -18.09 24.46 -8.26
CA LYS A 17 -17.23 23.29 -8.04
C LYS A 17 -17.23 22.55 -9.39
N GLY A 18 -16.07 22.24 -9.95
CA GLY A 18 -15.93 21.69 -11.30
C GLY A 18 -16.80 20.45 -11.58
N LYS A 19 -16.75 19.96 -12.82
CA LYS A 19 -17.52 18.77 -13.23
C LYS A 19 -17.34 17.63 -12.21
N PRO A 20 -18.42 16.92 -11.83
CA PRO A 20 -18.30 15.80 -10.90
C PRO A 20 -17.32 14.75 -11.47
N PRO A 21 -16.64 13.99 -10.59
CA PRO A 21 -15.83 12.86 -11.03
C PRO A 21 -16.66 11.93 -11.94
N PRO A 22 -16.04 11.33 -12.97
CA PRO A 22 -16.72 10.35 -13.79
C PRO A 22 -17.24 9.22 -12.87
N VAL A 23 -18.47 8.78 -13.11
CA VAL A 23 -19.08 7.64 -12.44
C VAL A 23 -18.23 6.40 -12.72
N SER A 24 -17.38 6.02 -11.76
CA SER A 24 -16.61 4.78 -11.81
C SER A 24 -17.60 3.61 -11.88
N ASN A 25 -17.41 2.69 -12.83
CA ASN A 25 -18.23 1.49 -12.94
C ASN A 25 -18.09 0.64 -11.66
N PRO A 26 -19.17 0.36 -10.92
CA PRO A 26 -19.10 -0.48 -9.72
C PRO A 26 -18.55 -1.88 -9.99
N SER A 27 -18.65 -2.33 -11.25
CA SER A 27 -18.11 -3.59 -11.74
C SER A 27 -16.59 -3.73 -11.60
N GLU A 28 -15.83 -2.63 -11.53
CA GLU A 28 -14.36 -2.68 -11.37
C GLU A 28 -13.94 -3.15 -9.96
N ASN A 29 -14.80 -3.00 -8.94
CA ASN A 29 -14.51 -3.50 -7.59
C ASN A 29 -14.89 -4.96 -7.37
N LEU A 30 -15.77 -5.53 -8.21
CA LEU A 30 -16.20 -6.94 -8.10
C LEU A 30 -15.19 -7.92 -8.72
N GLY A 31 -14.23 -7.43 -9.52
CA GLY A 31 -13.20 -8.24 -10.17
C GLY A 31 -11.88 -8.33 -9.41
N LYS A 32 -11.76 -7.69 -8.24
CA LYS A 32 -10.57 -7.89 -7.40
C LYS A 32 -10.64 -9.30 -6.84
N LYS A 33 -9.83 -10.20 -7.41
CA LYS A 33 -9.45 -11.43 -6.70
C LYS A 33 -9.01 -10.96 -5.31
N MET A 34 -9.68 -11.42 -4.26
CA MET A 34 -9.19 -11.17 -2.91
C MET A 34 -7.75 -11.69 -2.92
N ASP A 35 -6.79 -10.79 -2.74
CA ASP A 35 -5.41 -11.18 -2.45
C ASP A 35 -5.52 -12.19 -1.32
N GLU A 36 -5.03 -13.41 -1.55
CA GLU A 36 -5.15 -14.53 -0.62
C GLU A 36 -4.92 -14.02 0.80
N GLU A 37 -5.95 -14.11 1.65
CA GLU A 37 -5.93 -13.52 2.98
C GLU A 37 -4.73 -14.07 3.75
N SER A 38 -3.67 -13.27 3.84
CA SER A 38 -2.44 -13.66 4.50
C SER A 38 -2.71 -13.71 5.99
N ILE A 39 -2.74 -14.92 6.56
CA ILE A 39 -2.97 -15.13 7.99
C ILE A 39 -1.66 -14.91 8.76
N ALA A 40 -1.71 -14.08 9.80
CA ALA A 40 -0.55 -13.80 10.64
C ALA A 40 -0.22 -15.00 11.56
N LEU A 41 0.97 -15.58 11.38
CA LEU A 41 1.51 -16.57 12.29
C LEU A 41 2.33 -15.87 13.40
N ASN A 42 1.76 -15.78 14.60
CA ASN A 42 2.36 -15.08 15.75
C ASN A 42 3.51 -15.88 16.41
N PHE A 43 4.61 -16.09 15.70
CA PHE A 43 5.76 -16.82 16.23
C PHE A 43 6.56 -15.97 17.24
N ARG A 44 6.94 -16.59 18.35
CA ARG A 44 7.99 -16.07 19.23
C ARG A 44 9.33 -16.65 18.81
N VAL A 45 10.25 -15.77 18.43
CA VAL A 45 11.61 -16.13 18.02
C VAL A 45 12.63 -15.33 18.80
N SER A 46 13.87 -15.82 18.88
CA SER A 46 14.95 -15.07 19.51
C SER A 46 15.32 -13.82 18.67
N ALA A 47 15.82 -12.79 19.35
CA ALA A 47 16.25 -11.55 18.69
C ALA A 47 17.37 -11.81 17.66
N GLU A 48 18.32 -12.70 18.00
CA GLU A 48 19.40 -13.11 17.13
C GLU A 48 18.92 -13.83 15.87
N PHE A 49 17.89 -14.67 15.98
CA PHE A 49 17.30 -15.33 14.82
C PHE A 49 16.64 -14.30 13.89
N ARG A 50 15.83 -13.39 14.45
CA ARG A 50 15.17 -12.32 13.69
C ARG A 50 16.19 -11.44 12.95
N LYS A 51 17.32 -11.11 13.60
CA LYS A 51 18.39 -10.32 12.99
C LYS A 51 19.02 -11.06 11.81
N ARG A 52 19.39 -12.33 12.00
CA ARG A 52 19.97 -13.16 10.92
C ARG A 52 19.03 -13.34 9.74
N LEU A 53 17.75 -13.61 10.00
CA LEU A 53 16.73 -13.75 8.95
C LEU A 53 16.59 -12.47 8.12
N ARG A 54 16.58 -11.30 8.77
CA ARG A 54 16.51 -10.01 8.08
C ARG A 54 17.77 -9.71 7.27
N GLN A 55 18.94 -9.99 7.83
CA GLN A 55 20.20 -9.80 7.12
C GLN A 55 20.23 -10.67 5.85
N TYR A 56 19.91 -11.95 5.98
CA TYR A 56 19.83 -12.87 4.85
C TYR A 56 18.82 -12.39 3.79
N ALA A 57 17.66 -11.88 4.22
CA ALA A 57 16.65 -11.36 3.32
C ALA A 57 17.18 -10.15 2.52
N LEU A 58 17.93 -9.25 3.17
CA LEU A 58 18.57 -8.10 2.53
C LEU A 58 19.65 -8.54 1.54
N ASP A 59 20.49 -9.51 1.91
CA ASP A 59 21.59 -9.98 1.06
C ASP A 59 21.10 -10.67 -0.22
N ASN A 60 19.84 -11.13 -0.25
CA ASN A 60 19.24 -11.86 -1.38
C ASN A 60 18.12 -11.08 -2.09
N ASP A 61 17.94 -9.78 -1.80
CA ASP A 61 16.86 -8.94 -2.36
C ASP A 61 15.45 -9.55 -2.21
N THR A 62 15.20 -10.21 -1.06
CA THR A 62 13.91 -10.86 -0.75
C THR A 62 13.26 -10.28 0.50
N SER A 63 11.99 -10.63 0.74
CA SER A 63 11.37 -10.35 2.03
C SER A 63 11.67 -11.42 3.08
N ALA A 64 11.82 -11.02 4.34
CA ALA A 64 12.01 -11.95 5.46
C ALA A 64 10.86 -12.99 5.57
N VAL A 65 9.64 -12.62 5.16
CA VAL A 65 8.49 -13.53 5.11
C VAL A 65 8.70 -14.61 4.05
N GLN A 66 9.12 -14.24 2.84
CA GLN A 66 9.41 -15.21 1.77
C GLN A 66 10.53 -16.17 2.14
N VAL A 67 11.59 -15.68 2.80
CA VAL A 67 12.67 -16.54 3.30
C VAL A 67 12.12 -17.54 4.31
N MET A 68 11.29 -17.08 5.24
CA MET A 68 10.69 -17.94 6.26
C MET A 68 9.74 -18.98 5.64
N MET A 69 8.90 -18.59 4.68
CA MET A 69 8.02 -19.51 3.96
C MET A 69 8.80 -20.59 3.23
N LYS A 70 9.82 -20.21 2.43
CA LYS A 70 10.66 -21.17 1.71
C LYS A 70 11.36 -22.15 2.64
N ALA A 71 11.91 -21.67 3.75
CA ALA A 71 12.58 -22.52 4.73
C ALA A 71 11.61 -23.54 5.36
N VAL A 72 10.40 -23.11 5.71
CA VAL A 72 9.37 -23.97 6.27
C VAL A 72 8.84 -24.99 5.24
N GLU A 73 8.55 -24.55 4.01
CA GLU A 73 8.11 -25.42 2.91
C GLU A 73 9.15 -26.50 2.58
N GLN A 74 10.42 -26.12 2.52
CA GLN A 74 11.52 -27.06 2.29
C GLN A 74 11.61 -28.09 3.43
N TYR A 75 11.45 -27.65 4.68
CA TYR A 75 11.45 -28.56 5.83
C TYR A 75 10.27 -29.54 5.78
N ILE A 76 9.06 -29.05 5.49
CA ILE A 76 7.86 -29.90 5.34
C ILE A 76 8.04 -30.90 4.18
N GLY A 77 8.52 -30.44 3.03
CA GLY A 77 8.77 -31.28 1.86
C GLY A 77 9.81 -32.37 2.10
N SER A 78 10.85 -32.06 2.89
CA SER A 78 11.90 -33.02 3.25
C SER A 78 11.45 -34.16 4.18
N GLN A 79 10.30 -34.01 4.85
CA GLN A 79 9.78 -34.98 5.81
C GLN A 79 8.77 -35.97 5.21
N LYS A 80 8.47 -35.88 3.90
CA LYS A 80 7.71 -36.92 3.18
C LYS A 80 8.64 -38.10 2.88
N LEU A 81 8.71 -39.02 3.83
CA LEU A 81 9.18 -40.41 3.65
C LEU A 81 8.01 -41.31 3.23
#